data_AF-A0A4Q3RUF1-F1
#
_entry.id   AF-A0A4Q3RUF1-F1
#
_cell.length_a   1.000
_cell.length_b   1.000
_cell.length_c   1.000
_cell.angle_alpha   90.00
_cell.angle_beta   90.00
_cell.angle_gamma   90.00
#
_symmetry.space_group_name_H-M   'P 1'
#
loop_
_entity.id
_entity.type
_entity.pdbx_description
1 polymer ?
#
loop_
_entity_poly.entity_id
_entity_poly.type
_entity_poly.pdbx_seq_one_letter_code
_entity_poly.pdbx_strand_id
1 'polypeptide(L)'
;MRELLYNIYTNITENEFFAIKAKLIDIELQMLKLIGKSGWAVSESVETSDALIVNFLLDDGAFMGNMGIKINDVAGVKLFDFYVTKGFDVGNKRHFVRKYIFKSQPYSHFGDAIEKFTNQALLQYDMWTKELIEKEAAVIDMN
;
A
#
# COMPACT_ATOMS: atom_id res chain seq x y z
N MET A 1 0.43 15.37 -17.65
CA MET A 1 -1.03 15.54 -17.49
C MET A 1 -1.40 14.72 -16.25
N ARG A 2 -1.91 15.33 -15.17
CA ARG A 2 -2.35 14.56 -13.99
C ARG A 2 -3.65 13.87 -14.38
N GLU A 3 -3.60 12.56 -14.65
CA GLU A 3 -4.80 11.75 -14.74
C GLU A 3 -5.47 11.74 -13.36
N LEU A 4 -6.69 12.27 -13.28
CA LEU A 4 -7.57 12.04 -12.15
C LEU A 4 -7.90 10.54 -12.15
N LEU A 5 -7.31 9.81 -11.19
CA LEU A 5 -7.67 8.43 -10.87
C LEU A 5 -9.09 8.43 -10.28
N TYR A 6 -10.11 8.59 -11.11
CA TYR A 6 -11.42 8.08 -10.75
C TYR A 6 -11.27 6.57 -10.66
N ASN A 7 -11.23 6.03 -9.43
CA ASN A 7 -11.30 4.59 -9.24
C ASN A 7 -12.72 4.15 -9.59
N ILE A 8 -12.98 3.93 -10.88
CA ILE A 8 -14.25 3.40 -11.36
C ILE A 8 -14.25 1.92 -11.03
N TYR A 9 -14.91 1.57 -9.93
CA TYR A 9 -15.17 0.18 -9.57
C TYR A 9 -16.33 -0.35 -10.40
N THR A 10 -16.10 -1.47 -11.08
CA THR A 10 -17.01 -2.09 -12.05
C THR A 10 -17.74 -3.31 -11.48
N ASN A 11 -17.18 -3.97 -10.46
CA ASN A 11 -17.73 -5.21 -9.90
C ASN A 11 -18.23 -5.07 -8.45
N ILE A 12 -18.24 -3.85 -7.91
CA ILE A 12 -18.81 -3.56 -6.59
C ILE A 12 -19.90 -2.51 -6.71
N THR A 13 -20.98 -2.71 -5.95
CA THR A 13 -22.07 -1.74 -5.82
C THR A 13 -21.68 -0.61 -4.87
N GLU A 14 -22.43 0.49 -4.91
CA GLU A 14 -22.24 1.63 -3.99
C GLU A 14 -22.35 1.22 -2.51
N ASN A 15 -23.33 0.39 -2.16
CA ASN A 15 -23.47 -0.13 -0.79
C ASN A 15 -22.26 -0.95 -0.36
N GLU A 16 -21.69 -1.73 -1.27
CA GLU A 16 -20.49 -2.51 -1.00
C GLU A 16 -19.25 -1.64 -0.87
N PHE A 17 -19.15 -0.58 -1.68
CA PHE A 17 -18.10 0.42 -1.57
C PHE A 17 -18.09 1.03 -0.17
N PHE A 18 -19.21 1.56 0.31
CA PHE A 18 -19.30 2.15 1.66
C PHE A 18 -19.01 1.13 2.77
N ALA A 19 -19.48 -0.11 2.63
CA ALA A 19 -19.22 -1.17 3.60
C ALA A 19 -17.73 -1.56 3.68
N ILE A 20 -17.01 -1.56 2.55
CA ILE A 20 -15.57 -1.83 2.50
C ILE A 20 -14.79 -0.61 3.01
N LYS A 21 -15.24 0.60 2.66
CA LYS A 21 -14.65 1.86 3.11
C LYS A 21 -14.60 1.93 4.63
N ALA A 22 -15.72 1.69 5.31
CA ALA A 22 -15.78 1.68 6.78
C ALA A 22 -14.76 0.72 7.42
N LYS A 23 -14.65 -0.47 6.84
CA LYS A 23 -13.71 -1.52 7.24
C LYS A 23 -12.24 -1.12 7.04
N LEU A 24 -11.93 -0.49 5.91
CA LEU A 24 -10.58 0.00 5.63
C LEU A 24 -10.17 1.17 6.53
N ILE A 25 -11.12 2.02 6.97
CA ILE A 25 -10.86 3.07 7.96
C ILE A 25 -10.40 2.44 9.29
N ASP A 26 -11.07 1.40 9.77
CA ASP A 26 -10.66 0.69 11.00
C ASP A 26 -9.23 0.12 10.88
N ILE A 27 -8.89 -0.41 9.70
CA ILE A 27 -7.56 -0.94 9.40
C ILE A 27 -6.52 0.20 9.35
N GLU A 28 -6.81 1.30 8.67
CA GLU A 28 -5.94 2.49 8.60
C GLU A 28 -5.58 2.97 10.01
N LEU A 29 -6.58 3.08 10.90
CA LEU A 29 -6.39 3.49 12.29
C LEU A 29 -5.51 2.50 13.08
N GLN A 30 -5.68 1.20 12.86
CA GLN A 30 -4.81 0.18 13.49
C GLN A 30 -3.37 0.27 13.00
N MET A 31 -3.17 0.39 11.69
CA MET A 31 -1.83 0.54 11.10
C MET A 31 -1.17 1.83 11.59
N LEU A 32 -1.88 2.95 11.63
CA LEU A 32 -1.41 4.22 12.19
C LEU A 32 -0.87 4.08 13.61
N LYS A 33 -1.57 3.34 14.48
CA LYS A 33 -1.11 3.08 15.86
C LYS A 33 0.20 2.29 15.89
N LEU A 34 0.38 1.34 14.98
CA LEU A 34 1.57 0.50 14.90
C LEU A 34 2.78 1.26 14.34
N ILE A 35 2.59 2.10 13.34
CA ILE A 35 3.67 2.78 12.61
C ILE A 35 3.88 4.23 13.02
N GLY A 36 3.07 4.77 13.94
CA GLY A 36 3.04 6.21 14.26
C GLY A 36 4.34 6.82 14.78
N LYS A 37 5.34 5.99 15.16
CA LYS A 37 6.70 6.44 15.54
C LYS A 37 7.76 6.16 14.48
N SER A 38 7.40 5.50 13.39
CA SER A 38 8.31 4.98 12.37
C SER A 38 8.50 5.92 11.16
N GLY A 39 8.01 7.15 11.25
CA GLY A 39 8.10 8.16 10.18
C GLY A 39 7.12 7.98 9.01
N TRP A 40 6.37 6.88 8.99
CA TRP A 40 5.34 6.63 7.97
C TRP A 40 4.14 7.57 8.16
N ALA A 41 3.72 8.19 7.06
CA ALA A 41 2.56 9.07 7.03
C ALA A 41 1.48 8.52 6.09
N VAL A 42 0.21 8.67 6.45
CA VAL A 42 -0.90 8.40 5.52
C VAL A 42 -0.83 9.39 4.37
N SER A 43 -0.84 8.88 3.13
CA SER A 43 -0.83 9.71 1.92
C SER A 43 -2.16 10.43 1.73
N GLU A 44 -3.25 9.69 1.82
CA GLU A 44 -4.63 10.16 1.76
C GLU A 44 -5.47 9.17 2.56
N SER A 45 -6.34 9.67 3.45
CA SER A 45 -7.19 8.80 4.25
C SER A 45 -8.26 8.17 3.39
N VAL A 46 -8.51 6.88 3.60
CA VAL A 46 -9.64 6.19 2.97
C VAL A 46 -10.94 6.88 3.31
N GLU A 47 -11.08 7.50 4.48
CA GLU A 47 -12.32 8.19 4.89
C GLU A 47 -12.75 9.27 3.88
N THR A 48 -11.79 10.05 3.39
CA THR A 48 -12.05 11.18 2.48
C THR A 48 -11.83 10.82 1.01
N SER A 49 -11.15 9.71 0.72
CA SER A 49 -10.87 9.29 -0.65
C SER A 49 -12.08 8.61 -1.31
N ASP A 50 -12.17 8.75 -2.63
CA ASP A 50 -13.05 7.95 -3.49
C ASP A 50 -12.40 6.61 -3.88
N ALA A 51 -11.28 6.28 -3.23
CA ALA A 51 -10.51 5.07 -3.42
C ALA A 51 -10.63 4.11 -2.21
N LEU A 52 -10.75 2.82 -2.50
CA LEU A 52 -10.63 1.72 -1.54
C LEU A 52 -9.16 1.26 -1.46
N ILE A 53 -8.29 2.19 -1.06
CA ILE A 53 -6.86 1.94 -0.84
C ILE A 53 -6.37 2.66 0.42
N VAL A 54 -5.80 1.90 1.36
CA VAL A 54 -5.02 2.48 2.45
C VAL A 54 -3.59 2.63 1.96
N ASN A 55 -3.02 3.83 1.98
CA ASN A 55 -1.71 4.09 1.39
C ASN A 55 -0.85 4.96 2.32
N PHE A 56 0.26 4.42 2.79
CA PHE A 56 1.25 5.11 3.61
C PHE A 56 2.52 5.37 2.81
N LEU A 57 3.13 6.53 3.03
CA LEU A 57 4.39 6.94 2.44
C LEU A 57 5.44 7.19 3.52
N LEU A 58 6.68 6.88 3.21
CA LEU A 58 7.84 7.19 4.04
C LEU A 58 8.92 7.77 3.12
N ASP A 59 9.51 8.88 3.51
CA ASP A 59 10.75 9.40 2.93
C ASP A 59 11.80 9.43 4.04
N ASP A 60 12.76 8.52 3.98
CA ASP A 60 13.84 8.41 4.98
C ASP A 60 15.14 9.09 4.52
N GLY A 61 15.01 10.05 3.60
CA GLY A 61 16.09 10.88 3.07
C GLY A 61 16.74 10.28 1.84
N ALA A 62 17.25 9.05 1.93
CA ALA A 62 17.86 8.37 0.78
C ALA A 62 16.87 7.47 0.03
N PHE A 63 15.81 7.01 0.70
CA PHE A 63 14.81 6.12 0.13
C PHE A 63 13.40 6.69 0.28
N MET A 64 12.55 6.27 -0.64
CA MET A 64 11.11 6.43 -0.57
C MET A 64 10.44 5.08 -0.43
N GLY A 65 9.50 4.99 0.50
CA GLY A 65 8.71 3.82 0.82
C GLY A 65 7.22 4.03 0.56
N ASN A 66 6.54 2.95 0.21
CA ASN A 66 5.09 2.89 0.21
C ASN A 66 4.64 1.59 0.86
N MET A 67 3.66 1.65 1.75
CA MET A 67 2.99 0.51 2.34
C MET A 67 1.49 0.69 2.14
N GLY A 68 0.79 -0.30 1.58
CA GLY A 68 -0.62 -0.10 1.30
C GLY A 68 -1.44 -1.34 1.03
N ILE A 69 -2.72 -1.23 1.36
CA ILE A 69 -3.76 -2.24 1.15
C ILE A 69 -4.67 -1.72 0.06
N LYS A 70 -4.84 -2.50 -1.02
CA LYS A 70 -5.76 -2.17 -2.11
C LYS A 70 -6.82 -3.24 -2.26
N ILE A 71 -8.05 -2.84 -2.60
CA ILE A 71 -9.03 -3.77 -3.14
C ILE A 71 -8.66 -4.15 -4.58
N ASN A 72 -8.88 -5.42 -4.93
CA ASN A 72 -8.88 -5.90 -6.30
C ASN A 72 -10.34 -5.99 -6.77
N ASP A 73 -10.71 -5.14 -7.73
CA ASP A 73 -12.05 -5.10 -8.33
C ASP A 73 -12.24 -6.26 -9.32
N VAL A 74 -12.46 -7.47 -8.77
CA VAL A 74 -12.65 -8.70 -9.56
C VAL A 74 -14.08 -9.21 -9.38
N ALA A 75 -14.70 -9.63 -10.49
CA ALA A 75 -16.07 -10.14 -10.50
C ALA A 75 -16.29 -11.27 -9.48
N GLY A 76 -17.30 -11.11 -8.63
CA GLY A 76 -17.77 -12.14 -7.70
C GLY A 76 -16.92 -12.33 -6.44
N VAL A 77 -15.76 -11.67 -6.29
CA VAL A 77 -14.91 -11.83 -5.10
C VAL A 77 -14.21 -10.53 -4.72
N LYS A 78 -14.41 -10.08 -3.48
CA LYS A 78 -13.69 -8.94 -2.89
C LYS A 78 -12.38 -9.39 -2.29
N LEU A 79 -11.33 -9.29 -3.08
CA LEU A 79 -9.99 -9.65 -2.67
C LEU A 79 -9.15 -8.40 -2.46
N PHE A 80 -8.14 -8.52 -1.62
CA PHE A 80 -7.25 -7.43 -1.31
C PHE A 80 -5.80 -7.90 -1.40
N ASP A 81 -4.93 -6.97 -1.78
CA ASP A 81 -3.49 -7.13 -1.74
C ASP A 81 -2.93 -6.21 -0.66
N PHE A 82 -1.92 -6.69 0.07
CA PHE A 82 -1.11 -5.86 0.94
C PHE A 82 0.35 -5.92 0.50
N TYR A 83 0.94 -4.75 0.27
CA TYR A 83 2.29 -4.63 -0.24
C TYR A 83 3.11 -3.62 0.56
N VAL A 84 4.42 -3.74 0.39
CA VAL A 84 5.41 -2.74 0.77
C VAL A 84 6.38 -2.55 -0.39
N THR A 85 6.83 -1.31 -0.59
CA THR A 85 7.84 -0.93 -1.56
C THR A 85 8.92 -0.10 -0.89
N LYS A 86 10.11 -0.16 -1.45
CA LYS A 86 11.21 0.78 -1.17
C LYS A 86 11.91 1.08 -2.48
N GLY A 87 12.32 2.32 -2.65
CA GLY A 87 13.05 2.73 -3.83
C GLY A 87 13.86 3.98 -3.57
N PHE A 88 14.69 4.34 -4.55
CA PHE A 88 15.49 5.55 -4.55
C PHE A 88 15.73 5.97 -6.00
N ASP A 89 16.12 7.23 -6.18
CA ASP A 89 16.39 7.80 -7.49
C ASP A 89 17.90 8.00 -7.68
N VAL A 90 18.42 7.60 -8.84
CA VAL A 90 19.80 7.89 -9.26
C VAL A 90 19.78 8.39 -10.71
N GLY A 91 20.23 9.64 -10.91
CA GLY A 91 20.06 10.33 -12.19
C GLY A 91 18.58 10.44 -12.54
N ASN A 92 18.20 10.05 -13.77
CA ASN A 92 16.81 10.06 -14.24
C ASN A 92 16.14 8.68 -14.12
N LYS A 93 16.67 7.80 -13.27
CA LYS A 93 16.16 6.44 -13.08
C LYS A 93 15.68 6.25 -11.66
N ARG A 94 14.47 5.72 -11.51
CA ARG A 94 13.96 5.22 -10.24
C ARG A 94 14.19 3.73 -10.14
N HIS A 95 14.88 3.32 -9.09
CA HIS A 95 15.05 1.92 -8.70
C HIS A 95 14.08 1.64 -7.57
N PHE A 96 13.19 0.66 -7.74
CA PHE A 96 12.28 0.28 -6.66
C PHE A 96 12.03 -1.22 -6.65
N VAL A 97 11.85 -1.74 -5.44
CA VAL A 97 11.37 -3.10 -5.19
C VAL A 97 9.98 -3.05 -4.60
N ARG A 98 9.20 -4.08 -4.89
CA ARG A 98 7.88 -4.31 -4.30
C ARG A 98 7.79 -5.73 -3.82
N LYS A 99 7.29 -5.92 -2.61
CA LYS A 99 6.89 -7.25 -2.11
C LYS A 99 5.45 -7.21 -1.64
N TYR A 100 4.71 -8.22 -2.04
CA TYR A 100 3.40 -8.49 -1.47
C TYR A 100 3.57 -9.32 -0.21
N ILE A 101 3.00 -8.84 0.90
CA ILE A 101 2.92 -9.60 2.15
C ILE A 101 1.86 -10.69 2.00
N PHE A 102 0.78 -10.37 1.28
CA PHE A 102 -0.13 -11.34 0.70
C PHE A 102 -0.80 -10.76 -0.54
N LYS A 103 -1.40 -11.66 -1.32
CA LYS A 103 -2.17 -11.31 -2.51
C LYS A 103 -3.50 -12.01 -2.50
N SER A 104 -4.50 -11.34 -3.05
CA SER A 104 -5.80 -11.92 -3.37
C SER A 104 -6.47 -12.59 -2.17
N GLN A 105 -6.44 -11.95 -0.99
CA GLN A 105 -7.07 -12.48 0.22
C GLN A 105 -8.39 -11.78 0.53
N PRO A 106 -9.39 -12.49 1.09
CA PRO A 106 -10.64 -11.86 1.51
C PRO A 106 -10.43 -10.94 2.71
N TYR A 107 -11.35 -9.98 2.90
CA TYR A 107 -11.30 -9.06 4.05
C TYR A 107 -11.23 -9.77 5.41
N SER A 108 -11.89 -10.93 5.56
CA SER A 108 -11.87 -11.71 6.81
C SER A 108 -10.46 -12.13 7.24
N HIS A 109 -9.48 -12.11 6.33
CA HIS A 109 -8.08 -12.38 6.65
C HIS A 109 -7.38 -11.19 7.35
N PHE A 110 -7.96 -9.99 7.32
CA PHE A 110 -7.33 -8.77 7.82
C PHE A 110 -7.58 -8.51 9.30
N GLY A 111 -8.82 -8.69 9.77
CA GLY A 111 -9.28 -8.15 11.06
C GLY A 111 -8.40 -8.51 12.25
N ASP A 112 -7.93 -9.76 12.31
CA ASP A 112 -7.14 -10.26 13.44
C ASP A 112 -5.63 -10.35 13.14
N ALA A 113 -5.22 -10.20 11.88
CA ALA A 113 -3.84 -10.43 11.45
C ALA A 113 -3.14 -9.17 10.93
N ILE A 114 -3.83 -8.02 10.89
CA ILE A 114 -3.27 -6.78 10.36
C ILE A 114 -1.97 -6.40 11.06
N GLU A 115 -1.91 -6.51 12.38
CA GLU A 115 -0.69 -6.23 13.15
C GLU A 115 0.49 -7.09 12.69
N LYS A 116 0.27 -8.41 12.57
CA LYS A 116 1.29 -9.34 12.08
C LYS A 116 1.76 -8.94 10.69
N PHE A 117 0.84 -8.60 9.79
CA PHE A 117 1.20 -8.23 8.43
C PHE A 117 1.94 -6.89 8.37
N THR A 118 1.53 -5.90 9.15
CA THR A 118 2.20 -4.60 9.25
C THR A 118 3.63 -4.79 9.75
N ASN A 119 3.83 -5.60 10.79
CA ASN A 119 5.17 -5.92 11.30
C ASN A 119 6.03 -6.65 10.25
N GLN A 120 5.45 -7.60 9.49
CA GLN A 120 6.16 -8.24 8.38
C GLN A 120 6.54 -7.24 7.28
N ALA A 121 5.67 -6.29 6.97
CA ALA A 121 5.93 -5.25 5.98
C ALA A 121 7.08 -4.32 6.42
N LEU A 122 7.09 -3.90 7.69
CA LEU A 122 8.17 -3.09 8.26
C LEU A 122 9.51 -3.84 8.24
N LEU A 123 9.54 -5.08 8.74
CA LEU A 123 10.75 -5.91 8.71
C LEU A 123 11.29 -6.06 7.27
N GLN A 124 10.38 -6.26 6.31
CA GLN A 124 10.78 -6.36 4.91
C GLN A 124 11.36 -5.04 4.37
N TYR A 125 10.79 -3.90 4.74
CA TYR A 125 11.28 -2.59 4.35
C TYR A 125 12.68 -2.31 4.90
N ASP A 126 12.91 -2.65 6.16
CA ASP A 126 14.17 -2.40 6.86
C ASP A 126 15.30 -3.30 6.35
N MET A 127 14.98 -4.49 5.84
CA MET A 127 15.96 -5.40 5.22
C MET A 127 16.50 -4.92 3.87
N TRP A 128 15.82 -3.99 3.20
CA TRP A 128 16.22 -3.53 1.88
C TRP A 128 17.29 -2.44 1.97
N THR A 129 18.50 -2.81 1.55
CA THR A 129 19.62 -1.89 1.33
C THR A 129 19.64 -1.38 -0.12
N LYS A 130 20.45 -0.36 -0.39
CA LYS A 130 20.63 0.18 -1.74
C LYS A 130 21.07 -0.90 -2.73
N GLU A 131 22.07 -1.70 -2.38
CA GLU A 131 22.64 -2.75 -3.24
C GLU A 131 21.62 -3.83 -3.58
N LEU A 132 20.77 -4.21 -2.60
CA LEU A 132 19.73 -5.19 -2.81
C LEU A 132 18.67 -4.64 -3.77
N ILE A 133 18.25 -3.39 -3.57
CA ILE A 133 17.32 -2.72 -4.48
C ILE A 133 17.94 -2.63 -5.88
N GLU A 134 19.20 -2.23 -6.05
CA GLU A 134 19.84 -2.15 -7.38
C GLU A 134 19.82 -3.49 -8.14
N LYS A 135 20.00 -4.60 -7.42
CA LYS A 135 20.00 -5.94 -7.99
C LYS A 135 18.61 -6.46 -8.37
N GLU A 136 17.59 -6.10 -7.59
CA GLU A 136 16.23 -6.66 -7.70
C GLU A 136 15.22 -5.68 -8.29
N ALA A 137 15.60 -4.41 -8.47
CA ALA A 137 14.67 -3.35 -8.84
C ALA A 137 14.17 -3.48 -10.27
N ALA A 138 12.88 -3.17 -10.41
CA ALA A 138 12.41 -2.62 -11.67
C ALA A 138 12.97 -1.20 -11.81
N VAL A 139 13.47 -0.88 -13.01
CA VAL A 139 14.01 0.44 -13.34
C VAL A 139 12.99 1.18 -14.18
N ILE A 140 12.58 2.36 -13.72
CA ILE A 140 11.67 3.25 -14.45
C ILE A 140 12.45 4.47 -14.93
N ASP A 141 12.37 4.78 -16.22
CA ASP A 141 12.87 6.03 -16.79
C ASP A 141 11.88 7.16 -16.45
N MET A 142 12.39 8.28 -15.93
CA MET A 142 11.59 9.41 -15.48
C MET A 142 11.46 10.53 -16.52
N ASN A 143 11.97 10.32 -17.74
CA ASN A 143 11.89 11.26 -18.86
C ASN A 143 10.60 11.15 -19.69
#